data_AF-A0A927QUE8-F1
#
_entry.id   AF-A0A927QUE8-F1
#
_cell.length_a   1.000
_cell.length_b   1.000
_cell.length_c   1.000
_cell.angle_alpha   90.00
_cell.angle_beta   90.00
_cell.angle_gamma   90.00
#
_symmetry.space_group_name_H-M   'P 1'
#
loop_
_entity.id
_entity.type
_entity.pdbx_description
1 polymer ?
#
loop_
_entity_poly.entity_id
_entity_poly.type
_entity_poly.pdbx_seq_one_letter_code
_entity_poly.pdbx_strand_id
1 'polypeptide(L)'
;MEMEPLQQTASVLYVLGAAIAGGFGILGLLRFRHQSNARQLNEGLAKHQDYFAYLSVQMDETQALLPPPGSLTRMELRAVQSKLLEWIETIRGPHRDKLTALCRDMGLIDMELGRLNSPWHAVRVEAAYHLGVMRAGECAEALLKLLEREIAESTAFVVGRAAAKCAQRPEELRRLMSLLMERHPHAQQLTADILSASSLDPAPLYAEILDTETDPALLKLALTGLSSGSRPCSLASLERLLRSEDAEVRLQVARLMLRYPQVLPPGLVGELLAHPDGEIRAAAAQAVGEHQLLFYTEPLKASLADPHWQVRYGSAQSLIRLGLDGFEVLCEAARDMQAGPAKDTVWNAIHEAMDLSAAAAEREMRQIPLHSEMSRLYRTKFQQNYTSPSAATDSHRFVERGTG
;
A
#
# COMPACT_ATOMS: atom_id res chain seq x y z
N MET A 1 -17.46 69.32 -1.42
CA MET A 1 -16.66 68.13 -1.76
C MET A 1 -16.52 67.32 -0.48
N GLU A 2 -16.61 65.99 -0.55
CA GLU A 2 -16.52 65.02 0.57
C GLU A 2 -17.83 64.61 1.26
N MET A 3 -18.74 63.98 0.51
CA MET A 3 -19.78 63.08 1.05
C MET A 3 -19.79 61.71 0.33
N GLU A 4 -18.76 61.38 -0.45
CA GLU A 4 -18.68 60.14 -1.25
C GLU A 4 -18.22 58.84 -0.53
N PRO A 5 -17.43 58.84 0.57
CA PRO A 5 -16.85 57.59 1.07
C PRO A 5 -17.87 56.69 1.81
N LEU A 6 -18.83 57.26 2.54
CA LEU A 6 -19.79 56.49 3.35
C LEU A 6 -20.80 55.72 2.49
N GLN A 7 -21.26 56.33 1.39
CA GLN A 7 -22.23 55.73 0.49
C GLN A 7 -21.63 54.56 -0.30
N GLN A 8 -20.35 54.70 -0.70
CA GLN A 8 -19.58 53.62 -1.32
C GLN A 8 -19.36 52.46 -0.34
N THR A 9 -18.98 52.73 0.92
CA THR A 9 -18.82 51.66 1.93
C THR A 9 -20.12 50.90 2.22
N ALA A 10 -21.25 51.60 2.29
CA ALA A 10 -22.55 50.97 2.48
C ALA A 10 -22.91 50.06 1.29
N SER A 11 -22.68 50.53 0.05
CA SER A 11 -22.95 49.74 -1.16
C SER A 11 -22.15 48.45 -1.21
N VAL A 12 -20.86 48.49 -0.83
CA VAL A 12 -19.99 47.30 -0.76
C VAL A 12 -20.50 46.33 0.32
N LEU A 13 -20.92 46.83 1.49
CA LEU A 13 -21.48 45.99 2.55
C LEU A 13 -22.77 45.29 2.13
N TYR A 14 -23.65 45.99 1.39
CA TYR A 14 -24.88 45.40 0.86
C TYR A 14 -24.58 44.32 -0.19
N VAL A 15 -23.63 44.55 -1.10
CA VAL A 15 -23.21 43.54 -2.10
C VAL A 15 -22.61 42.32 -1.42
N LEU A 16 -21.74 42.52 -0.42
CA LEU A 16 -21.14 41.42 0.35
C LEU A 16 -22.20 40.64 1.13
N GLY A 17 -23.13 41.33 1.79
CA GLY A 17 -24.24 40.74 2.51
C GLY A 17 -25.18 39.93 1.60
N ALA A 18 -25.47 40.46 0.41
CA ALA A 18 -26.27 39.75 -0.60
C ALA A 18 -25.54 38.52 -1.15
N ALA A 19 -24.23 38.60 -1.38
CA ALA A 19 -23.42 37.46 -1.82
C ALA A 19 -23.35 36.36 -0.75
N ILE A 20 -23.19 36.73 0.52
CA ILE A 20 -23.19 35.79 1.65
C ILE A 20 -24.57 35.14 1.80
N ALA A 21 -25.65 35.93 1.78
CA ALA A 21 -27.02 35.41 1.86
C ALA A 21 -27.35 34.49 0.67
N GLY A 22 -26.90 34.85 -0.54
CA GLY A 22 -27.00 33.99 -1.72
C GLY A 22 -26.22 32.69 -1.57
N GLY A 23 -25.00 32.74 -1.04
CA GLY A 23 -24.18 31.57 -0.74
C GLY A 23 -24.86 30.62 0.26
N PHE A 24 -25.40 31.15 1.37
CA PHE A 24 -26.17 30.35 2.33
C PHE A 24 -27.48 29.80 1.75
N GLY A 25 -28.15 30.57 0.89
CA GLY A 25 -29.33 30.10 0.16
C GLY A 25 -29.01 28.90 -0.74
N ILE A 26 -27.91 28.97 -1.49
CA ILE A 26 -27.42 27.87 -2.34
C ILE A 26 -27.06 26.65 -1.48
N LEU A 27 -26.30 26.83 -0.39
CA LEU A 27 -25.94 25.74 0.53
C LEU A 27 -27.18 25.10 1.17
N GLY A 28 -28.16 25.91 1.59
CA GLY A 28 -29.42 25.43 2.13
C GLY A 28 -30.21 24.61 1.10
N LEU A 29 -30.24 25.07 -0.15
CA LEU A 29 -30.93 24.38 -1.24
C LEU A 29 -30.22 23.08 -1.64
N LEU A 30 -28.88 23.06 -1.63
CA LEU A 30 -28.07 21.85 -1.83
C LEU A 30 -28.29 20.85 -0.68
N ARG A 31 -28.29 21.30 0.57
CA ARG A 31 -28.53 20.46 1.74
C ARG A 31 -29.96 19.89 1.74
N PHE A 32 -30.95 20.71 1.40
CA PHE A 32 -32.34 20.28 1.29
C PHE A 32 -32.51 19.25 0.17
N ARG A 33 -31.91 19.48 -1.02
CA ARG A 33 -31.89 18.50 -2.10
C ARG A 33 -31.21 17.20 -1.69
N HIS A 34 -30.06 17.29 -1.02
CA HIS A 34 -29.35 16.11 -0.50
C HIS A 34 -30.21 15.33 0.49
N GLN A 35 -30.84 16.01 1.45
CA GLN A 35 -31.67 15.37 2.47
C GLN A 35 -32.96 14.80 1.88
N SER A 36 -33.59 15.47 0.91
CA SER A 36 -34.75 14.96 0.19
C SER A 36 -34.39 13.75 -0.66
N ASN A 37 -33.25 13.79 -1.36
CA ASN A 37 -32.77 12.66 -2.14
C ASN A 37 -32.47 11.46 -1.23
N ALA A 38 -31.85 11.68 -0.06
CA ALA A 38 -31.57 10.63 0.91
C ALA A 38 -32.86 9.99 1.47
N ARG A 39 -33.90 10.79 1.75
CA ARG A 39 -35.22 10.28 2.17
C ARG A 39 -35.85 9.42 1.08
N GLN A 40 -35.88 9.92 -0.16
CA GLN A 40 -36.43 9.17 -1.30
C GLN A 40 -35.64 7.88 -1.60
N LEU A 41 -34.32 7.90 -1.41
CA LEU A 41 -33.48 6.70 -1.52
C LEU A 41 -33.90 5.66 -0.48
N ASN A 42 -34.05 6.07 0.78
CA ASN A 42 -34.47 5.18 1.87
C ASN A 42 -35.89 4.63 1.67
N GLU A 43 -36.82 5.45 1.19
CA GLU A 43 -38.18 5.02 0.84
C GLU A 43 -38.16 3.99 -0.31
N GLY A 44 -37.33 4.22 -1.34
CA GLY A 44 -37.12 3.26 -2.43
C GLY A 44 -36.53 1.94 -1.93
N LEU A 45 -35.53 1.98 -1.05
CA LEU A 45 -34.95 0.78 -0.43
C LEU A 45 -35.97 0.02 0.42
N ALA A 46 -36.79 0.73 1.20
CA ALA A 46 -37.84 0.13 2.02
C ALA A 46 -38.88 -0.61 1.15
N LYS A 47 -39.25 -0.05 0.00
CA LYS A 47 -40.21 -0.67 -0.93
C LYS A 47 -39.69 -1.96 -1.56
N HIS A 48 -38.38 -2.11 -1.69
CA HIS A 48 -37.74 -3.27 -2.33
C HIS A 48 -37.06 -4.23 -1.34
N GLN A 49 -37.42 -4.19 -0.05
CA GLN A 49 -36.85 -5.09 0.96
C GLN A 49 -37.02 -6.57 0.61
N ASP A 50 -38.21 -6.97 0.16
CA ASP A 50 -38.51 -8.36 -0.24
C ASP A 50 -37.63 -8.80 -1.43
N TYR A 51 -37.33 -7.88 -2.34
CA TYR A 51 -36.44 -8.14 -3.46
C TYR A 51 -34.99 -8.36 -3.01
N PHE A 52 -34.48 -7.55 -2.07
CA PHE A 52 -33.14 -7.79 -1.52
C PHE A 52 -33.09 -9.08 -0.69
N ALA A 53 -34.16 -9.44 0.01
CA ALA A 53 -34.25 -10.74 0.68
C ALA A 53 -34.18 -11.89 -0.35
N TYR A 54 -34.92 -11.80 -1.46
CA TYR A 54 -34.81 -12.75 -2.57
C TYR A 54 -33.38 -12.87 -3.09
N LEU A 55 -32.72 -11.74 -3.39
CA LEU A 55 -31.34 -11.75 -3.88
C LEU A 55 -30.42 -12.45 -2.87
N SER A 56 -30.53 -12.14 -1.58
CA SER A 56 -29.71 -12.75 -0.53
C SER A 56 -29.85 -14.27 -0.44
N VAL A 57 -31.07 -14.79 -0.64
CA VAL A 57 -31.34 -16.24 -0.61
C VAL A 57 -30.82 -16.91 -1.89
N GLN A 58 -30.99 -16.25 -3.04
CA GLN A 58 -30.63 -16.81 -4.34
C GLN A 58 -29.15 -16.63 -4.71
N MET A 59 -28.37 -15.88 -3.90
CA MET A 59 -26.95 -15.65 -4.17
C MET A 59 -26.15 -16.96 -4.32
N ASP A 60 -26.48 -17.97 -3.52
CA ASP A 60 -25.77 -19.25 -3.45
C ASP A 60 -26.30 -20.28 -4.49
N GLU A 61 -27.51 -20.06 -4.99
CA GLU A 61 -28.16 -20.96 -5.95
C GLU A 61 -27.54 -20.87 -7.35
N THR A 62 -27.48 -21.97 -8.10
CA THR A 62 -26.84 -21.97 -9.44
C THR A 62 -27.55 -21.10 -10.49
N GLN A 63 -28.81 -20.75 -10.25
CA GLN A 63 -29.63 -19.98 -11.18
C GLN A 63 -29.21 -18.50 -11.26
N ALA A 64 -29.51 -17.86 -12.40
CA ALA A 64 -29.29 -16.43 -12.58
C ALA A 64 -30.25 -15.62 -11.67
N LEU A 65 -29.77 -14.46 -11.21
CA LEU A 65 -30.59 -13.50 -10.47
C LEU A 65 -31.53 -12.78 -11.45
N LEU A 66 -32.79 -12.63 -11.06
CA LEU A 66 -33.79 -11.96 -11.89
C LEU A 66 -33.96 -10.49 -11.47
N PRO A 67 -34.25 -9.58 -12.43
CA PRO A 67 -34.60 -8.20 -12.10
C PRO A 67 -35.91 -8.14 -11.28
N PRO A 68 -36.13 -7.05 -10.52
CA PRO A 68 -37.33 -6.92 -9.72
C PRO A 68 -38.57 -6.88 -10.62
N PRO A 69 -39.70 -7.48 -10.20
CA PRO A 69 -40.90 -7.54 -11.01
C PRO A 69 -41.50 -6.14 -11.22
N GLY A 70 -41.87 -5.83 -12.46
CA GLY A 70 -42.48 -4.56 -12.85
C GLY A 70 -41.48 -3.49 -13.29
N SER A 71 -41.97 -2.32 -13.68
CA SER A 71 -41.13 -1.17 -14.08
C SER A 71 -40.73 -0.35 -12.87
N LEU A 72 -39.43 -0.20 -12.64
CA LEU A 72 -38.89 0.72 -11.63
C LEU A 72 -38.98 2.16 -12.10
N THR A 73 -39.34 3.07 -11.21
CA THR A 73 -39.13 4.50 -11.42
C THR A 73 -37.62 4.82 -11.43
N ARG A 74 -37.22 5.97 -12.00
CA ARG A 74 -35.81 6.40 -11.99
C ARG A 74 -35.21 6.50 -10.57
N MET A 75 -36.03 6.84 -9.58
CA MET A 75 -35.58 6.95 -8.19
C MET A 75 -35.41 5.58 -7.54
N GLU A 76 -36.35 4.66 -7.76
CA GLU A 76 -36.22 3.28 -7.29
C GLU A 76 -35.03 2.58 -7.94
N LEU A 77 -34.82 2.79 -9.25
CA LEU A 77 -33.66 2.24 -9.96
C LEU A 77 -32.34 2.72 -9.36
N ARG A 78 -32.23 4.01 -9.00
CA ARG A 78 -31.05 4.56 -8.31
C ARG A 78 -30.87 3.98 -6.90
N ALA A 79 -31.96 3.79 -6.16
CA ALA A 79 -31.90 3.17 -4.84
C ALA A 79 -31.41 1.72 -4.92
N VAL A 80 -31.95 0.94 -5.86
CA VAL A 80 -31.52 -0.44 -6.11
C VAL A 80 -30.07 -0.49 -6.58
N GLN A 81 -29.68 0.37 -7.54
CA GLN A 81 -28.29 0.50 -7.99
C GLN A 81 -27.35 0.75 -6.81
N SER A 82 -27.64 1.75 -5.97
CA SER A 82 -26.81 2.08 -4.80
C SER A 82 -26.58 0.86 -3.89
N LYS A 83 -27.62 0.04 -3.67
CA LYS A 83 -27.51 -1.15 -2.81
C LYS A 83 -26.72 -2.27 -3.49
N LEU A 84 -26.91 -2.47 -4.79
CA LEU A 84 -26.14 -3.46 -5.56
C LEU A 84 -24.66 -3.10 -5.61
N LEU A 85 -24.31 -1.82 -5.79
CA LEU A 85 -22.92 -1.35 -5.76
C LEU A 85 -22.25 -1.67 -4.42
N GLU A 86 -22.92 -1.39 -3.30
CA GLU A 86 -22.45 -1.74 -1.95
C GLU A 86 -22.14 -3.24 -1.81
N TRP A 87 -23.05 -4.08 -2.31
CA TRP A 87 -22.88 -5.54 -2.29
C TRP A 87 -21.73 -6.00 -3.18
N ILE A 88 -21.60 -5.45 -4.38
CA ILE A 88 -20.53 -5.80 -5.33
C ILE A 88 -19.14 -5.45 -4.78
N GLU A 89 -19.02 -4.36 -4.01
CA GLU A 89 -17.73 -4.00 -3.38
C GLU A 89 -17.35 -4.93 -2.23
N THR A 90 -18.35 -5.48 -1.53
CA THR A 90 -18.14 -6.34 -0.36
C THR A 90 -17.93 -7.81 -0.77
N ILE A 91 -18.68 -8.28 -1.76
CA ILE A 91 -18.73 -9.68 -2.18
C ILE A 91 -17.69 -9.95 -3.28
N ARG A 92 -17.01 -11.10 -3.21
CA ARG A 92 -15.97 -11.51 -4.16
C ARG A 92 -16.33 -12.81 -4.88
N GLY A 93 -15.63 -13.08 -5.98
CA GLY A 93 -15.77 -14.35 -6.72
C GLY A 93 -17.08 -14.47 -7.50
N PRO A 94 -17.59 -15.70 -7.72
CA PRO A 94 -18.72 -15.96 -8.61
C PRO A 94 -20.01 -15.21 -8.26
N HIS A 95 -20.25 -14.95 -6.97
CA HIS A 95 -21.41 -14.18 -6.51
C HIS A 95 -21.38 -12.73 -7.01
N ARG A 96 -20.20 -12.13 -7.09
CA ARG A 96 -20.03 -10.79 -7.66
C ARG A 96 -20.40 -10.76 -9.13
N ASP A 97 -20.00 -11.79 -9.88
CA ASP A 97 -20.27 -11.87 -11.32
C ASP A 97 -21.78 -12.02 -11.60
N LYS A 98 -22.53 -12.69 -10.72
CA LYS A 98 -24.01 -12.72 -10.78
C LYS A 98 -24.63 -11.34 -10.57
N LEU A 99 -24.13 -10.57 -9.60
CA LEU A 99 -24.61 -9.19 -9.37
C LEU A 99 -24.26 -8.28 -10.54
N THR A 100 -23.09 -8.45 -11.16
CA THR A 100 -22.71 -7.75 -12.40
C THR A 100 -23.68 -8.10 -13.54
N ALA A 101 -24.02 -9.38 -13.72
CA ALA A 101 -25.00 -9.82 -14.72
C ALA A 101 -26.39 -9.23 -14.45
N LEU A 102 -26.84 -9.22 -13.20
CA LEU A 102 -28.10 -8.57 -12.81
C LEU A 102 -28.10 -7.07 -13.15
N CYS A 103 -26.98 -6.36 -12.92
CA CYS A 103 -26.87 -4.95 -13.29
C CYS A 103 -27.01 -4.74 -14.80
N ARG A 104 -26.50 -5.69 -15.61
CA ARG A 104 -26.68 -5.69 -17.06
C ARG A 104 -28.14 -5.89 -17.45
N ASP A 105 -28.80 -6.91 -16.88
CA ASP A 105 -30.20 -7.23 -17.18
C ASP A 105 -31.17 -6.12 -16.76
N MET A 106 -30.80 -5.33 -15.74
CA MET A 106 -31.52 -4.14 -15.30
C MET A 106 -31.23 -2.89 -16.15
N GLY A 107 -30.32 -2.95 -17.14
CA GLY A 107 -29.93 -1.82 -17.97
C GLY A 107 -29.10 -0.74 -17.25
N LEU A 108 -28.53 -1.04 -16.08
CA LEU A 108 -27.74 -0.09 -15.29
C LEU A 108 -26.42 0.26 -15.99
N ILE A 109 -25.83 -0.72 -16.68
CA ILE A 109 -24.58 -0.53 -17.42
C ILE A 109 -24.77 0.47 -18.57
N ASP A 110 -25.79 0.28 -19.40
CA ASP A 110 -26.09 1.18 -20.53
C ASP A 110 -26.41 2.60 -20.05
N MET A 111 -27.12 2.72 -18.93
CA MET A 111 -27.42 4.01 -18.30
C MET A 111 -26.13 4.75 -17.92
N GLU A 112 -25.19 4.10 -17.24
CA GLU A 112 -23.93 4.72 -16.83
C GLU A 112 -23.00 4.97 -18.03
N LEU A 113 -23.00 4.08 -19.02
CA LEU A 113 -22.26 4.27 -20.27
C LEU A 113 -22.70 5.56 -20.99
N GLY A 114 -24.00 5.84 -21.04
CA GLY A 114 -24.53 7.10 -21.55
C GLY A 114 -24.04 8.33 -20.78
N ARG A 115 -23.92 8.21 -19.44
CA ARG A 115 -23.46 9.29 -18.55
C ARG A 115 -21.97 9.63 -18.72
N LEU A 116 -21.14 8.73 -19.27
CA LEU A 116 -19.73 9.04 -19.61
C LEU A 116 -19.60 10.18 -20.63
N ASN A 117 -20.63 10.43 -21.45
CA ASN A 117 -20.64 11.52 -22.44
C ASN A 117 -21.26 12.83 -21.89
N SER A 118 -21.55 12.90 -20.59
CA SER A 118 -22.12 14.10 -19.97
C SER A 118 -21.17 15.30 -20.11
N PRO A 119 -21.68 16.52 -20.38
CA PRO A 119 -20.85 17.72 -20.35
C PRO A 119 -20.31 18.02 -18.95
N TRP A 120 -20.98 17.52 -17.90
CA TRP A 120 -20.62 17.75 -16.51
C TRP A 120 -19.54 16.75 -16.05
N HIS A 121 -18.35 17.26 -15.72
CA HIS A 121 -17.22 16.45 -15.28
C HIS A 121 -17.56 15.50 -14.13
N ALA A 122 -18.18 15.99 -13.06
CA ALA A 122 -18.55 15.17 -11.90
C ALA A 122 -19.45 13.97 -12.28
N VAL A 123 -20.34 14.14 -13.24
CA VAL A 123 -21.24 13.07 -13.73
C VAL A 123 -20.45 12.00 -14.48
N ARG A 124 -19.43 12.39 -15.26
CA ARG A 124 -18.57 11.42 -15.96
C ARG A 124 -17.75 10.59 -14.98
N VAL A 125 -17.18 11.23 -13.96
CA VAL A 125 -16.39 10.55 -12.92
C VAL A 125 -17.24 9.58 -12.11
N GLU A 126 -18.44 10.00 -11.70
CA GLU A 126 -19.38 9.14 -10.97
C GLU A 126 -19.82 7.95 -11.83
N ALA A 127 -20.11 8.17 -13.11
CA ALA A 127 -20.46 7.11 -14.04
C ALA A 127 -19.32 6.11 -14.26
N ALA A 128 -18.09 6.61 -14.40
CA ALA A 128 -16.90 5.76 -14.48
C ALA A 128 -16.75 4.92 -13.20
N TYR A 129 -16.91 5.53 -12.03
CA TYR A 129 -16.88 4.83 -10.75
C TYR A 129 -17.92 3.71 -10.68
N HIS A 130 -19.19 3.99 -11.04
CA HIS A 130 -20.26 3.01 -11.04
C HIS A 130 -19.97 1.84 -11.99
N LEU A 131 -19.52 2.10 -13.23
CA LEU A 131 -19.13 1.06 -14.17
C LEU A 131 -17.99 0.19 -13.65
N GLY A 132 -16.98 0.82 -13.02
CA GLY A 132 -15.87 0.13 -12.39
C GLY A 132 -16.30 -0.76 -11.23
N VAL A 133 -17.16 -0.26 -10.33
CA VAL A 133 -17.73 -1.07 -9.25
C VAL A 133 -18.50 -2.25 -9.82
N MET A 134 -19.39 -2.02 -10.79
CA MET A 134 -20.13 -3.09 -11.47
C MET A 134 -19.24 -4.09 -12.20
N ARG A 135 -17.96 -3.76 -12.47
CA ARG A 135 -17.05 -4.57 -13.30
C ARG A 135 -17.64 -4.86 -14.68
N ALA A 136 -18.26 -3.84 -15.28
CA ALA A 136 -18.85 -3.91 -16.62
C ALA A 136 -17.75 -4.00 -17.68
N GLY A 137 -17.29 -5.22 -17.99
CA GLY A 137 -16.11 -5.39 -18.83
C GLY A 137 -16.29 -4.98 -20.29
N GLU A 138 -17.53 -4.98 -20.80
CA GLU A 138 -17.90 -4.39 -22.09
C GLU A 138 -17.62 -2.87 -22.18
N CYS A 139 -17.43 -2.18 -21.05
CA CYS A 139 -17.18 -0.75 -20.99
C CYS A 139 -15.69 -0.37 -20.87
N ALA A 140 -14.77 -1.34 -20.85
CA ALA A 140 -13.33 -1.07 -20.66
C ALA A 140 -12.78 -0.04 -21.67
N GLU A 141 -13.07 -0.21 -22.97
CA GLU A 141 -12.62 0.70 -24.02
C GLU A 141 -13.21 2.12 -23.88
N ALA A 142 -14.45 2.24 -23.42
CA ALA A 142 -15.08 3.55 -23.20
C ALA A 142 -14.41 4.29 -22.03
N LEU A 143 -14.02 3.57 -20.98
CA LEU A 143 -13.29 4.12 -19.84
C LEU A 143 -11.86 4.53 -20.23
N LEU A 144 -11.17 3.74 -21.06
CA LEU A 144 -9.85 4.11 -21.59
C LEU A 144 -9.91 5.38 -22.44
N LYS A 145 -10.92 5.52 -23.31
CA LYS A 145 -11.15 6.76 -24.08
C LYS A 145 -11.49 7.96 -23.19
N LEU A 146 -12.18 7.74 -22.06
CA LEU A 146 -12.41 8.80 -21.09
C LEU A 146 -11.11 9.21 -20.40
N LEU A 147 -10.27 8.25 -20.01
CA LEU A 147 -8.95 8.51 -19.42
C LEU A 147 -8.06 9.33 -20.36
N GLU A 148 -8.10 9.06 -21.67
CA GLU A 148 -7.39 9.86 -22.67
C GLU A 148 -7.86 11.34 -22.70
N ARG A 149 -9.11 11.63 -22.34
CA ARG A 149 -9.64 13.01 -22.36
C ARG A 149 -9.45 13.75 -21.04
N GLU A 150 -9.48 13.05 -19.92
CA GLU A 150 -9.41 13.66 -18.59
C GLU A 150 -7.95 13.89 -18.17
N ILE A 151 -7.57 15.15 -18.01
CA ILE A 151 -6.18 15.59 -17.77
C ILE A 151 -5.85 15.67 -16.27
N ALA A 152 -6.86 15.86 -15.41
CA ALA A 152 -6.66 16.04 -13.98
C ALA A 152 -6.21 14.73 -13.31
N GLU A 153 -5.13 14.80 -12.53
CA GLU A 153 -4.48 13.65 -11.87
C GLU A 153 -5.46 12.84 -11.01
N SER A 154 -6.23 13.49 -10.14
CA SER A 154 -7.20 12.80 -9.27
C SER A 154 -8.28 12.05 -10.06
N THR A 155 -8.75 12.62 -11.17
CA THR A 155 -9.76 12.00 -12.03
C THR A 155 -9.18 10.85 -12.84
N ALA A 156 -7.95 11.00 -13.34
CA ALA A 156 -7.25 9.96 -14.09
C ALA A 156 -7.14 8.65 -13.28
N PHE A 157 -6.86 8.74 -11.98
CA PHE A 157 -6.78 7.55 -11.12
C PHE A 157 -8.14 6.90 -10.82
N VAL A 158 -9.22 7.69 -10.69
CA VAL A 158 -10.58 7.14 -10.51
C VAL A 158 -11.03 6.41 -11.77
N VAL A 159 -10.89 7.05 -12.93
CA VAL A 159 -11.23 6.46 -14.24
C VAL A 159 -10.30 5.27 -14.53
N GLY A 160 -9.02 5.37 -14.21
CA GLY A 160 -8.04 4.30 -14.37
C GLY A 160 -8.36 3.08 -13.52
N ARG A 161 -8.75 3.27 -12.25
CA ARG A 161 -9.22 2.17 -11.39
C ARG A 161 -10.48 1.52 -11.93
N ALA A 162 -11.42 2.31 -12.45
CA ALA A 162 -12.61 1.77 -13.10
C ALA A 162 -12.24 0.95 -14.34
N ALA A 163 -11.37 1.48 -15.20
CA ALA A 163 -10.87 0.77 -16.38
C ALA A 163 -10.17 -0.54 -16.01
N ALA A 164 -9.33 -0.55 -14.97
CA ALA A 164 -8.68 -1.77 -14.47
C ALA A 164 -9.69 -2.82 -14.02
N LYS A 165 -10.70 -2.42 -13.23
CA LYS A 165 -11.78 -3.30 -12.75
C LYS A 165 -12.62 -3.88 -13.91
N CYS A 166 -12.74 -3.17 -15.02
CA CYS A 166 -13.45 -3.60 -16.22
C CYS A 166 -12.56 -4.33 -17.24
N ALA A 167 -11.23 -4.28 -17.13
CA ALA A 167 -10.34 -4.87 -18.13
C ALA A 167 -10.59 -6.39 -18.27
N GLN A 168 -10.77 -6.83 -19.52
CA GLN A 168 -10.98 -8.23 -19.88
C GLN A 168 -9.78 -8.83 -20.62
N ARG A 169 -8.91 -7.97 -21.17
CA ARG A 169 -7.72 -8.42 -21.92
C ARG A 169 -6.42 -7.80 -21.39
N PRO A 170 -5.27 -8.51 -21.46
CA PRO A 170 -3.97 -7.97 -21.05
C PRO A 170 -3.57 -6.68 -21.79
N GLU A 171 -3.99 -6.52 -23.05
CA GLU A 171 -3.71 -5.35 -23.87
C GLU A 171 -4.41 -4.09 -23.33
N GLU A 172 -5.60 -4.25 -22.73
CA GLU A 172 -6.34 -3.17 -22.08
C GLU A 172 -5.61 -2.68 -20.82
N LEU A 173 -5.05 -3.61 -20.03
CA LEU A 173 -4.20 -3.27 -18.90
C LEU A 173 -2.91 -2.56 -19.33
N ARG A 174 -2.26 -3.02 -20.41
CA ARG A 174 -1.08 -2.34 -20.98
C ARG A 174 -1.42 -0.92 -21.41
N ARG A 175 -2.53 -0.73 -22.13
CA ARG A 175 -2.95 0.61 -22.57
C ARG A 175 -3.27 1.51 -21.39
N LEU A 176 -3.99 1.00 -20.38
CA LEU A 176 -4.25 1.73 -19.13
C LEU A 176 -2.95 2.17 -18.46
N MET A 177 -2.02 1.24 -18.28
CA MET A 177 -0.71 1.51 -17.69
C MET A 177 0.03 2.60 -18.46
N SER A 178 0.10 2.48 -19.78
CA SER A 178 0.81 3.45 -20.64
C SER A 178 0.21 4.84 -20.49
N LEU A 179 -1.12 4.97 -20.55
CA LEU A 179 -1.83 6.26 -20.37
C LEU A 179 -1.56 6.91 -19.00
N LEU A 180 -1.50 6.10 -17.92
CA LEU A 180 -1.21 6.62 -16.59
C LEU A 180 0.26 7.02 -16.45
N MET A 181 1.18 6.21 -16.97
CA MET A 181 2.62 6.44 -16.84
C MET A 181 3.15 7.56 -17.73
N GLU A 182 2.57 7.75 -18.92
CA GLU A 182 2.89 8.88 -19.80
C GLU A 182 2.56 10.23 -19.15
N ARG A 183 1.50 10.29 -18.33
CA ARG A 183 1.03 11.54 -17.70
C ARG A 183 1.52 11.72 -16.27
N HIS A 184 1.65 10.63 -15.54
CA HIS A 184 1.98 10.60 -14.12
C HIS A 184 3.13 9.62 -13.85
N PRO A 185 4.34 9.88 -14.41
CA PRO A 185 5.48 8.96 -14.31
C PRO A 185 5.95 8.71 -12.87
N HIS A 186 5.60 9.60 -11.93
CA HIS A 186 5.93 9.49 -10.50
C HIS A 186 4.85 8.75 -9.68
N ALA A 187 3.74 8.33 -10.29
CA ALA A 187 2.64 7.64 -9.61
C ALA A 187 2.78 6.11 -9.71
N GLN A 188 4.00 5.56 -9.60
CA GLN A 188 4.25 4.13 -9.83
C GLN A 188 3.48 3.25 -8.84
N GLN A 189 3.53 3.58 -7.55
CA GLN A 189 2.81 2.82 -6.51
C GLN A 189 1.29 2.84 -6.74
N LEU A 190 0.72 4.02 -6.98
CA LEU A 190 -0.71 4.15 -7.21
C LEU A 190 -1.15 3.46 -8.50
N THR A 191 -0.32 3.49 -9.54
CA THR A 191 -0.58 2.79 -10.81
C THR A 191 -0.55 1.28 -10.59
N ALA A 192 0.42 0.74 -9.83
CA ALA A 192 0.45 -0.67 -9.47
C ALA A 192 -0.80 -1.08 -8.67
N ASP A 193 -1.24 -0.24 -7.72
CA ASP A 193 -2.47 -0.43 -6.95
C ASP A 193 -3.74 -0.38 -7.82
N ILE A 194 -3.75 0.46 -8.86
CA ILE A 194 -4.84 0.51 -9.83
C ILE A 194 -4.90 -0.77 -10.66
N LEU A 195 -3.76 -1.21 -11.20
CA LEU A 195 -3.69 -2.41 -12.03
C LEU A 195 -4.07 -3.67 -11.23
N SER A 196 -3.70 -3.74 -9.95
CA SER A 196 -4.07 -4.86 -9.06
C SER A 196 -5.57 -4.96 -8.73
N ALA A 197 -6.34 -3.89 -8.98
CA ALA A 197 -7.81 -3.94 -8.83
C ALA A 197 -8.51 -4.77 -9.92
N SER A 198 -7.80 -5.07 -11.02
CA SER A 198 -8.30 -5.90 -12.11
C SER A 198 -8.59 -7.34 -11.67
N SER A 199 -9.48 -8.02 -12.41
CA SER A 199 -9.59 -9.49 -12.30
C SER A 199 -8.45 -10.20 -13.04
N LEU A 200 -7.80 -9.50 -13.97
CA LEU A 200 -6.64 -10.01 -14.69
C LEU A 200 -5.39 -9.89 -13.83
N ASP A 201 -4.43 -10.73 -14.15
CA ASP A 201 -3.15 -10.72 -13.48
C ASP A 201 -2.17 -9.76 -14.17
N PRO A 202 -1.69 -8.71 -13.49
CA PRO A 202 -0.74 -7.77 -14.08
C PRO A 202 0.72 -8.27 -14.06
N ALA A 203 1.04 -9.36 -13.36
CA ALA A 203 2.43 -9.79 -13.21
C ALA A 203 3.14 -10.16 -14.53
N PRO A 204 2.50 -10.82 -15.52
CA PRO A 204 3.12 -11.05 -16.82
C PRO A 204 3.49 -9.76 -17.55
N LEU A 205 2.65 -8.71 -17.43
CA LEU A 205 2.94 -7.40 -17.99
C LEU A 205 4.18 -6.78 -17.32
N TYR A 206 4.28 -6.85 -16.00
CA TYR A 206 5.46 -6.35 -15.29
C TYR A 206 6.73 -7.13 -15.65
N ALA A 207 6.66 -8.46 -15.76
CA ALA A 207 7.79 -9.29 -16.15
C ALA A 207 8.30 -8.90 -17.55
N GLU A 208 7.38 -8.73 -18.51
CA GLU A 208 7.73 -8.26 -19.86
C GLU A 208 8.43 -6.90 -19.83
N ILE A 209 7.93 -5.94 -19.04
CA ILE A 209 8.56 -4.62 -18.88
C ILE A 209 9.99 -4.74 -18.37
N LEU A 210 10.25 -5.61 -17.39
CA LEU A 210 11.61 -5.84 -16.89
C LEU A 210 12.52 -6.49 -17.95
N ASP A 211 11.96 -7.21 -18.92
CA ASP A 211 12.70 -7.87 -19.99
C ASP A 211 13.00 -6.91 -21.16
N THR A 212 12.05 -6.06 -21.55
CA THR A 212 12.13 -5.27 -22.79
C THR A 212 12.41 -3.79 -22.60
N GLU A 213 11.96 -3.19 -21.50
CA GLU A 213 11.98 -1.74 -21.32
C GLU A 213 13.26 -1.23 -20.64
N THR A 214 13.57 0.04 -20.90
CA THR A 214 14.69 0.76 -20.28
C THR A 214 14.27 2.04 -19.55
N ASP A 215 13.03 2.50 -19.72
CA ASP A 215 12.51 3.69 -19.02
C ASP A 215 12.47 3.44 -17.50
N PRO A 216 13.21 4.23 -16.69
CA PRO A 216 13.21 4.08 -15.24
C PRO A 216 11.81 4.17 -14.61
N ALA A 217 10.88 4.94 -15.17
CA ALA A 217 9.53 5.06 -14.61
C ALA A 217 8.74 3.75 -14.75
N LEU A 218 8.80 3.11 -15.93
CA LEU A 218 8.17 1.82 -16.18
C LEU A 218 8.84 0.69 -15.39
N LEU A 219 10.17 0.70 -15.28
CA LEU A 219 10.91 -0.28 -14.49
C LEU A 219 10.55 -0.19 -13.01
N LYS A 220 10.49 1.01 -12.43
CA LYS A 220 10.05 1.23 -11.04
C LYS A 220 8.62 0.76 -10.81
N LEU A 221 7.72 1.03 -11.77
CA LEU A 221 6.36 0.50 -11.72
C LEU A 221 6.34 -1.02 -11.69
N ALA A 222 7.05 -1.67 -12.61
CA ALA A 222 7.09 -3.12 -12.70
C ALA A 222 7.65 -3.76 -11.43
N LEU A 223 8.76 -3.24 -10.91
CA LEU A 223 9.36 -3.70 -9.65
C LEU A 223 8.41 -3.50 -8.46
N THR A 224 7.72 -2.35 -8.39
CA THR A 224 6.71 -2.08 -7.36
C THR A 224 5.56 -3.07 -7.44
N GLY A 225 4.99 -3.29 -8.63
CA GLY A 225 3.88 -4.22 -8.83
C GLY A 225 4.25 -5.66 -8.50
N LEU A 226 5.45 -6.10 -8.91
CA LEU A 226 5.96 -7.45 -8.63
C LEU A 226 6.29 -7.68 -7.16
N SER A 227 6.65 -6.62 -6.42
CA SER A 227 6.90 -6.76 -4.98
C SER A 227 5.68 -7.31 -4.22
N SER A 228 4.46 -7.01 -4.66
CA SER A 228 3.24 -7.49 -3.99
C SER A 228 2.92 -8.98 -4.20
N GLY A 229 3.60 -9.64 -5.16
CA GLY A 229 3.31 -11.01 -5.58
C GLY A 229 4.51 -11.96 -5.46
N SER A 230 4.23 -13.26 -5.45
CA SER A 230 5.26 -14.32 -5.46
C SER A 230 5.35 -14.92 -6.85
N ARG A 231 6.09 -14.29 -7.77
CA ARG A 231 6.30 -14.82 -9.12
C ARG A 231 7.73 -14.71 -9.60
N PRO A 232 8.26 -15.75 -10.27
CA PRO A 232 9.61 -15.73 -10.81
C PRO A 232 9.68 -14.76 -11.98
N CYS A 233 10.52 -13.75 -11.85
CA CYS A 233 11.00 -12.93 -12.97
C CYS A 233 12.24 -13.57 -13.56
N SER A 234 12.58 -13.22 -14.80
CA SER A 234 13.84 -13.65 -15.40
C SER A 234 15.03 -13.17 -14.57
N LEU A 235 15.81 -14.11 -14.01
CA LEU A 235 17.00 -13.78 -13.23
C LEU A 235 17.99 -12.95 -14.06
N ALA A 236 18.14 -13.27 -15.35
CA ALA A 236 19.00 -12.53 -16.27
C ALA A 236 18.60 -11.06 -16.41
N SER A 237 17.30 -10.77 -16.41
CA SER A 237 16.78 -9.40 -16.48
C SER A 237 17.03 -8.65 -15.17
N LEU A 238 16.85 -9.31 -14.02
CA LEU A 238 17.18 -8.73 -12.72
C LEU A 238 18.68 -8.44 -12.59
N GLU A 239 19.55 -9.37 -12.98
CA GLU A 239 21.01 -9.15 -12.98
C GLU A 239 21.45 -8.01 -13.88
N ARG A 240 20.80 -7.83 -15.04
CA ARG A 240 21.00 -6.66 -15.90
C ARG A 240 20.61 -5.39 -15.17
N LEU A 241 19.43 -5.36 -14.53
CA LEU A 241 18.90 -4.18 -13.85
C LEU A 241 19.63 -3.83 -12.55
N LEU A 242 20.32 -4.78 -11.91
CA LEU A 242 21.28 -4.51 -10.82
C LEU A 242 22.43 -3.60 -11.28
N ARG A 243 22.69 -3.52 -12.60
CA ARG A 243 23.71 -2.64 -13.21
C ARG A 243 23.10 -1.36 -13.82
N SER A 244 21.82 -1.09 -13.57
CA SER A 244 21.14 0.12 -14.04
C SER A 244 21.85 1.38 -13.57
N GLU A 245 21.86 2.45 -14.37
CA GLU A 245 22.39 3.74 -13.95
C GLU A 245 21.48 4.41 -12.89
N ASP A 246 20.18 4.12 -12.93
CA ASP A 246 19.20 4.61 -11.94
C ASP A 246 19.33 3.84 -10.62
N ALA A 247 19.75 4.55 -9.57
CA ALA A 247 20.00 3.97 -8.25
C ALA A 247 18.75 3.36 -7.61
N GLU A 248 17.59 3.97 -7.79
CA GLU A 248 16.33 3.47 -7.24
C GLU A 248 15.93 2.16 -7.94
N VAL A 249 16.11 2.07 -9.27
CA VAL A 249 15.89 0.80 -10.00
C VAL A 249 16.82 -0.29 -9.46
N ARG A 250 18.12 -0.03 -9.32
CA ARG A 250 19.06 -1.02 -8.78
C ARG A 250 18.65 -1.49 -7.38
N LEU A 251 18.29 -0.57 -6.49
CA LEU A 251 17.89 -0.87 -5.13
C LEU A 251 16.60 -1.70 -5.08
N GLN A 252 15.58 -1.33 -5.86
CA GLN A 252 14.32 -2.07 -5.92
C GLN A 252 14.53 -3.49 -6.46
N VAL A 253 15.38 -3.67 -7.46
CA VAL A 253 15.77 -4.99 -7.98
C VAL A 253 16.44 -5.82 -6.89
N ALA A 254 17.43 -5.26 -6.19
CA ALA A 254 18.11 -5.95 -5.11
C ALA A 254 17.11 -6.39 -4.02
N ARG A 255 16.20 -5.51 -3.61
CA ARG A 255 15.14 -5.82 -2.64
C ARG A 255 14.18 -6.91 -3.14
N LEU A 256 13.85 -6.92 -4.42
CA LEU A 256 13.00 -7.95 -5.02
C LEU A 256 13.69 -9.32 -4.99
N MET A 257 14.97 -9.38 -5.36
CA MET A 257 15.77 -10.62 -5.31
C MET A 257 15.91 -11.15 -3.88
N LEU A 258 16.27 -10.26 -2.95
CA LEU A 258 16.51 -10.57 -1.54
C LEU A 258 15.26 -10.97 -0.75
N ARG A 259 14.06 -10.78 -1.31
CA ARG A 259 12.80 -11.27 -0.73
C ARG A 259 12.65 -12.79 -0.82
N TYR A 260 13.31 -13.40 -1.79
CA TYR A 260 13.24 -14.83 -2.04
C TYR A 260 14.65 -15.42 -2.19
N PRO A 261 15.53 -15.26 -1.20
CA PRO A 261 16.94 -15.66 -1.32
C PRO A 261 17.12 -17.17 -1.58
N GLN A 262 16.14 -18.00 -1.21
CA GLN A 262 16.12 -19.43 -1.45
C GLN A 262 16.02 -19.84 -2.93
N VAL A 263 15.55 -18.93 -3.80
CA VAL A 263 15.47 -19.18 -5.25
C VAL A 263 16.66 -18.59 -6.02
N LEU A 264 17.53 -17.86 -5.33
CA LEU A 264 18.71 -17.25 -5.93
C LEU A 264 19.85 -18.26 -6.08
N PRO A 265 20.74 -18.09 -7.07
CA PRO A 265 21.95 -18.88 -7.17
C PRO A 265 22.78 -18.80 -5.87
N PRO A 266 23.47 -19.89 -5.48
CA PRO A 266 24.42 -19.85 -4.37
C PRO A 266 25.45 -18.74 -4.57
N GLY A 267 25.71 -17.96 -3.52
CA GLY A 267 26.69 -16.87 -3.55
C GLY A 267 26.14 -15.50 -3.92
N LEU A 268 24.98 -15.41 -4.60
CA LEU A 268 24.45 -14.11 -5.03
C LEU A 268 24.12 -13.17 -3.86
N VAL A 269 23.61 -13.70 -2.74
CA VAL A 269 23.42 -12.90 -1.51
C VAL A 269 24.76 -12.36 -0.99
N GLY A 270 25.83 -13.13 -1.11
CA GLY A 270 27.19 -12.69 -0.77
C GLY A 270 27.71 -11.59 -1.70
N GLU A 271 27.42 -11.68 -2.99
CA GLU A 271 27.73 -10.61 -3.95
C GLU A 271 26.98 -9.32 -3.62
N LEU A 272 25.70 -9.41 -3.23
CA LEU A 272 24.90 -8.25 -2.79
C LEU A 272 25.41 -7.64 -1.48
N LEU A 273 25.92 -8.46 -0.54
CA LEU A 273 26.61 -7.98 0.66
C LEU A 273 27.91 -7.23 0.34
N ALA A 274 28.56 -7.54 -0.78
CA ALA A 274 29.80 -6.89 -1.24
C ALA A 274 29.56 -5.84 -2.33
N HIS A 275 28.30 -5.47 -2.60
CA HIS A 275 27.94 -4.58 -3.69
C HIS A 275 28.57 -3.18 -3.53
N PRO A 276 28.98 -2.48 -4.61
CA PRO A 276 29.55 -1.13 -4.50
C PRO A 276 28.60 -0.11 -3.87
N ASP A 277 27.30 -0.25 -4.11
CA ASP A 277 26.24 0.60 -3.55
C ASP A 277 25.92 0.22 -2.09
N GLY A 278 26.05 1.18 -1.18
CA GLY A 278 25.83 0.98 0.26
C GLY A 278 24.38 0.67 0.64
N GLU A 279 23.40 1.14 -0.14
CA GLU A 279 21.99 0.84 0.13
C GLU A 279 21.65 -0.62 -0.22
N ILE A 280 22.28 -1.15 -1.26
CA ILE A 280 22.15 -2.57 -1.65
C ILE A 280 22.82 -3.48 -0.62
N ARG A 281 24.02 -3.12 -0.15
CA ARG A 281 24.68 -3.85 0.95
C ARG A 281 23.81 -3.89 2.20
N ALA A 282 23.16 -2.77 2.54
CA ALA A 282 22.29 -2.69 3.70
C ALA A 282 21.05 -3.57 3.56
N ALA A 283 20.43 -3.55 2.37
CA ALA A 283 19.31 -4.43 2.06
C ALA A 283 19.71 -5.92 2.15
N ALA A 284 20.90 -6.28 1.64
CA ALA A 284 21.43 -7.64 1.71
C ALA A 284 21.69 -8.08 3.16
N ALA A 285 22.30 -7.20 3.96
CA ALA A 285 22.54 -7.46 5.38
C ALA A 285 21.23 -7.75 6.12
N GLN A 286 20.22 -6.91 5.92
CA GLN A 286 18.90 -7.09 6.52
C GLN A 286 18.23 -8.40 6.09
N ALA A 287 18.25 -8.72 4.80
CA ALA A 287 17.64 -9.93 4.27
C ALA A 287 18.26 -11.21 4.83
N VAL A 288 19.58 -11.23 5.08
CA VAL A 288 20.25 -12.36 5.74
C VAL A 288 19.64 -12.66 7.11
N GLY A 289 19.38 -11.62 7.91
CA GLY A 289 18.76 -11.77 9.22
C GLY A 289 17.28 -12.17 9.13
N GLU A 290 16.52 -11.56 8.21
CA GLU A 290 15.10 -11.86 8.01
C GLU A 290 14.86 -13.32 7.56
N HIS A 291 15.74 -13.85 6.72
CA HIS A 291 15.67 -15.21 6.19
C HIS A 291 16.52 -16.23 6.96
N GLN A 292 17.10 -15.83 8.10
CA GLN A 292 17.91 -16.69 8.97
C GLN A 292 19.05 -17.43 8.24
N LEU A 293 19.76 -16.73 7.35
CA LEU A 293 20.80 -17.31 6.51
C LEU A 293 22.13 -17.42 7.28
N LEU A 294 22.22 -18.38 8.20
CA LEU A 294 23.37 -18.61 9.11
C LEU A 294 24.73 -18.70 8.40
N PHE A 295 24.76 -19.14 7.13
CA PHE A 295 25.97 -19.20 6.31
C PHE A 295 26.68 -17.83 6.17
N TYR A 296 25.93 -16.72 6.27
CA TYR A 296 26.46 -15.37 6.11
C TYR A 296 26.83 -14.68 7.44
N THR A 297 26.94 -15.42 8.54
CA THR A 297 27.33 -14.85 9.87
C THR A 297 28.66 -14.10 9.82
N GLU A 298 29.71 -14.70 9.24
CA GLU A 298 31.02 -14.04 9.11
C GLU A 298 30.99 -12.83 8.15
N PRO A 299 30.34 -12.91 6.97
CA PRO A 299 30.07 -11.72 6.15
C PRO A 299 29.34 -10.58 6.89
N LEU A 300 28.35 -10.89 7.73
CA LEU A 300 27.68 -9.89 8.56
C LEU A 300 28.62 -9.28 9.60
N LYS A 301 29.46 -10.11 10.26
CA LYS A 301 30.48 -9.64 11.21
C LYS A 301 31.43 -8.64 10.56
N ALA A 302 31.92 -8.93 9.34
CA ALA A 302 32.77 -8.02 8.59
C ALA A 302 32.04 -6.69 8.25
N SER A 303 30.75 -6.77 7.93
CA SER A 303 29.90 -5.63 7.57
C SER A 303 29.60 -4.69 8.75
N LEU A 304 29.90 -5.09 10.00
CA LEU A 304 29.84 -4.18 11.16
C LEU A 304 30.86 -3.02 11.07
N ALA A 305 31.90 -3.17 10.27
CA ALA A 305 32.90 -2.13 10.01
C ALA A 305 32.65 -1.34 8.70
N ASP A 306 31.50 -1.53 8.05
CA ASP A 306 31.19 -0.88 6.77
C ASP A 306 31.17 0.65 6.90
N PRO A 307 31.69 1.41 5.90
CA PRO A 307 31.63 2.87 5.92
C PRO A 307 30.20 3.40 6.00
N HIS A 308 29.23 2.71 5.40
CA HIS A 308 27.83 3.11 5.36
C HIS A 308 27.10 2.69 6.63
N TRP A 309 26.49 3.65 7.32
CA TRP A 309 25.88 3.41 8.63
C TRP A 309 24.70 2.44 8.59
N GLN A 310 23.91 2.44 7.50
CA GLN A 310 22.78 1.54 7.33
C GLN A 310 23.23 0.08 7.21
N VAL A 311 24.39 -0.17 6.62
CA VAL A 311 24.98 -1.52 6.55
C VAL A 311 25.36 -1.98 7.94
N ARG A 312 26.11 -1.17 8.71
CA ARG A 312 26.49 -1.51 10.08
C ARG A 312 25.28 -1.83 10.96
N TYR A 313 24.26 -0.98 10.91
CA TYR A 313 23.02 -1.16 11.66
C TYR A 313 22.29 -2.43 11.21
N GLY A 314 22.09 -2.62 9.89
CA GLY A 314 21.44 -3.79 9.32
C GLY A 314 22.16 -5.09 9.68
N SER A 315 23.49 -5.10 9.67
CA SER A 315 24.30 -6.26 10.05
C SER A 315 24.22 -6.57 11.53
N ALA A 316 24.26 -5.57 12.42
CA ALA A 316 24.13 -5.76 13.86
C ALA A 316 22.75 -6.35 14.22
N GLN A 317 21.67 -5.77 13.66
CA GLN A 317 20.30 -6.26 13.84
C GLN A 317 20.13 -7.67 13.28
N SER A 318 20.77 -7.97 12.15
CA SER A 318 20.67 -9.29 11.53
C SER A 318 21.41 -10.35 12.33
N LEU A 319 22.59 -10.05 12.88
CA LEU A 319 23.28 -10.95 13.81
C LEU A 319 22.42 -11.27 15.04
N ILE A 320 21.71 -10.29 15.60
CA ILE A 320 20.76 -10.54 16.72
C ILE A 320 19.62 -11.48 16.27
N ARG A 321 19.09 -11.30 15.06
CA ARG A 321 18.03 -12.16 14.50
C ARG A 321 18.47 -13.59 14.23
N LEU A 322 19.77 -13.83 14.03
CA LEU A 322 20.34 -15.17 13.92
C LEU A 322 20.40 -15.92 15.27
N GLY A 323 20.00 -15.28 16.36
CA GLY A 323 19.87 -15.90 17.68
C GLY A 323 21.14 -15.80 18.53
N LEU A 324 21.32 -16.76 19.46
CA LEU A 324 22.42 -16.73 20.43
C LEU A 324 23.80 -16.73 19.76
N ASP A 325 23.99 -17.53 18.72
CA ASP A 325 25.26 -17.61 17.99
C ASP A 325 25.61 -16.26 17.36
N GLY A 326 24.64 -15.59 16.74
CA GLY A 326 24.84 -14.26 16.16
C GLY A 326 25.04 -13.17 17.22
N PHE A 327 24.36 -13.26 18.36
CA PHE A 327 24.60 -12.38 19.51
C PHE A 327 26.01 -12.57 20.10
N GLU A 328 26.51 -13.79 20.17
CA GLU A 328 27.87 -14.07 20.60
C GLU A 328 28.89 -13.43 19.65
N VAL A 329 28.71 -13.61 18.33
CA VAL A 329 29.54 -12.98 17.30
C VAL A 329 29.53 -11.46 17.41
N LEU A 330 28.37 -10.86 17.70
CA LEU A 330 28.24 -9.42 17.89
C LEU A 330 29.01 -8.95 19.14
N CYS A 331 28.93 -9.69 20.25
CA CYS A 331 29.69 -9.39 21.46
C CYS A 331 31.21 -9.50 21.24
N GLU A 332 31.66 -10.52 20.49
CA GLU A 332 33.07 -10.67 20.12
C GLU A 332 33.57 -9.50 19.27
N ALA A 333 32.79 -9.10 18.27
CA ALA A 333 33.12 -7.96 17.41
C ALA A 333 33.26 -6.67 18.24
N ALA A 334 32.32 -6.41 19.16
CA ALA A 334 32.35 -5.23 20.02
C ALA A 334 33.64 -5.11 20.87
N ARG A 335 34.15 -6.25 21.34
CA ARG A 335 35.36 -6.33 22.16
C ARG A 335 36.60 -5.96 21.34
N ASP A 336 36.69 -6.46 20.11
CA ASP A 336 37.87 -6.34 19.27
C ASP A 336 37.89 -4.99 18.48
N MET A 337 36.76 -4.28 18.44
CA MET A 337 36.61 -2.99 17.78
C MET A 337 37.29 -1.82 18.51
N GLN A 338 37.88 -0.90 17.74
CA GLN A 338 38.35 0.40 18.22
C GLN A 338 37.19 1.37 18.46
N ALA A 339 37.41 2.39 19.28
CA ALA A 339 36.41 3.43 19.52
C ALA A 339 36.04 4.16 18.23
N GLY A 340 34.75 4.35 17.99
CA GLY A 340 34.24 5.03 16.81
C GLY A 340 32.82 4.58 16.43
N PRO A 341 32.26 5.13 15.34
CA PRO A 341 30.85 4.94 14.99
C PRO A 341 30.42 3.49 14.80
N ALA A 342 31.33 2.62 14.34
CA ALA A 342 31.07 1.20 14.18
C ALA A 342 30.86 0.51 15.54
N LYS A 343 31.75 0.79 16.50
CA LYS A 343 31.65 0.27 17.87
C LYS A 343 30.40 0.78 18.58
N ASP A 344 30.05 2.06 18.38
CA ASP A 344 28.83 2.63 18.96
C ASP A 344 27.56 1.96 18.41
N THR A 345 27.52 1.69 17.10
CA THR A 345 26.41 0.98 16.46
C THR A 345 26.24 -0.42 17.05
N VAL A 346 27.35 -1.15 17.22
CA VAL A 346 27.35 -2.50 17.79
C VAL A 346 26.92 -2.49 19.26
N TRP A 347 27.46 -1.57 20.08
CA TRP A 347 27.05 -1.43 21.48
C TRP A 347 25.58 -1.11 21.64
N ASN A 348 25.05 -0.18 20.84
CA ASN A 348 23.64 0.17 20.88
C ASN A 348 22.77 -1.06 20.55
N ALA A 349 23.14 -1.84 19.54
CA ALA A 349 22.43 -3.05 19.18
C ALA A 349 22.49 -4.12 20.30
N ILE A 350 23.65 -4.32 20.94
CA ILE A 350 23.78 -5.24 22.08
C ILE A 350 22.87 -4.81 23.23
N HIS A 351 22.91 -3.54 23.62
CA HIS A 351 22.11 -3.03 24.72
C HIS A 351 20.60 -3.10 24.41
N GLU A 352 20.19 -2.71 23.20
CA GLU A 352 18.80 -2.84 22.74
C GLU A 352 18.33 -4.31 22.80
N ALA A 353 19.14 -5.25 22.31
CA ALA A 353 18.81 -6.67 22.34
C ALA A 353 18.67 -7.20 23.78
N MET A 354 19.54 -6.76 24.68
CA MET A 354 19.49 -7.13 26.10
C MET A 354 18.25 -6.56 26.79
N ASP A 355 17.89 -5.30 26.53
CA ASP A 355 16.68 -4.67 27.05
C ASP A 355 15.41 -5.37 26.55
N LEU A 356 15.33 -5.66 25.24
CA LEU A 356 14.21 -6.40 24.65
C LEU A 356 14.08 -7.82 25.21
N SER A 357 15.21 -8.51 25.39
CA SER A 357 15.27 -9.85 25.97
C SER A 357 14.80 -9.86 27.43
N ALA A 358 15.23 -8.89 28.24
CA ALA A 358 14.80 -8.74 29.63
C ALA A 358 13.29 -8.49 29.71
N ALA A 359 12.77 -7.54 28.93
CA ALA A 359 11.34 -7.23 28.88
C ALA A 359 10.49 -8.43 28.41
N ALA A 360 11.02 -9.25 27.50
CA ALA A 360 10.35 -10.47 27.05
C ALA A 360 10.32 -11.56 28.15
N ALA A 361 11.42 -11.72 28.89
CA ALA A 361 11.52 -12.67 30.02
C ALA A 361 10.60 -12.31 31.20
N GLU A 362 10.38 -11.02 31.45
CA GLU A 362 9.40 -10.55 32.46
C GLU A 362 7.96 -10.90 32.08
N ARG A 363 7.63 -10.87 30.78
CA ARG A 363 6.27 -11.11 30.27
C ARG A 363 5.98 -12.59 30.05
N GLU A 364 6.97 -13.36 29.62
CA GLU A 364 6.79 -14.73 29.17
C GLU A 364 7.85 -15.67 29.75
N MET A 365 7.42 -16.65 30.56
CA MET A 365 8.32 -17.61 31.23
C MET A 365 9.22 -18.39 30.25
N ARG A 366 8.74 -18.64 29.03
CA ARG A 366 9.50 -19.34 27.97
C ARG A 366 10.74 -18.57 27.48
N GLN A 367 10.83 -17.26 27.72
CA GLN A 367 11.94 -16.41 27.27
C GLN A 367 13.07 -16.30 28.31
N ILE A 368 12.82 -16.73 29.56
CA ILE A 368 13.80 -16.69 30.65
C ILE A 368 15.11 -17.42 30.30
N PRO A 369 15.10 -18.63 29.69
CA PRO A 369 16.35 -19.32 29.33
C PRO A 369 17.18 -18.53 28.32
N LEU A 370 16.54 -17.95 27.30
CA LEU A 370 17.22 -17.14 26.28
C LEU A 370 17.89 -15.92 26.90
N HIS A 371 17.17 -15.18 27.76
CA HIS A 371 17.73 -14.02 28.45
C HIS A 371 18.88 -14.38 29.39
N SER A 372 18.79 -15.53 30.07
CA SER A 372 19.84 -16.03 30.97
C SER A 372 21.12 -16.33 30.20
N GLU A 373 21.01 -16.97 29.03
CA GLU A 373 22.15 -17.25 28.16
C GLU A 373 22.76 -15.97 27.57
N MET A 374 21.94 -15.02 27.10
CA MET A 374 22.44 -13.72 26.63
C MET A 374 23.18 -12.96 27.74
N SER A 375 22.65 -12.95 28.96
CA SER A 375 23.30 -12.34 30.13
C SER A 375 24.61 -13.03 30.49
N ARG A 376 24.67 -14.36 30.39
CA ARG A 376 25.89 -15.14 30.59
C ARG A 376 26.95 -14.77 29.54
N LEU A 377 26.58 -14.74 28.26
CA LEU A 377 27.47 -14.36 27.16
C LEU A 377 28.00 -12.93 27.36
N TYR A 378 27.14 -11.97 27.66
CA TYR A 378 27.53 -10.59 27.94
C TYR A 378 28.55 -10.50 29.07
N ARG A 379 28.27 -11.17 30.20
CA ARG A 379 29.20 -11.22 31.34
C ARG A 379 30.53 -11.86 30.97
N THR A 380 30.50 -12.96 30.24
CA THR A 380 31.73 -13.66 29.82
C THR A 380 32.58 -12.82 28.89
N LYS A 381 31.98 -12.12 27.92
CA LYS A 381 32.73 -11.35 26.91
C LYS A 381 33.22 -10.00 27.45
N PHE A 382 32.46 -9.34 28.33
CA PHE A 382 32.79 -7.99 28.83
C PHE A 382 33.23 -7.91 30.30
N GLN A 383 33.23 -9.03 31.03
CA GLN A 383 33.60 -9.11 32.45
C GLN A 383 32.77 -8.19 33.37
N GLN A 384 31.53 -7.88 32.97
CA GLN A 384 30.61 -7.05 33.73
C GLN A 384 29.16 -7.56 33.58
N ASN A 385 28.33 -7.32 34.59
CA ASN A 385 26.90 -7.60 34.49
C ASN A 385 26.22 -6.54 33.62
N TYR A 386 25.25 -6.96 32.81
CA TYR A 386 24.36 -6.01 32.15
C TYR A 386 23.35 -5.47 33.17
N THR A 387 23.20 -4.16 33.22
CA THR A 387 22.18 -3.47 34.00
C THR A 387 21.40 -2.57 33.06
N SER A 388 20.12 -2.87 32.86
CA SER A 388 19.24 -2.03 32.03
C SER A 388 19.16 -0.62 32.61
N PRO A 389 19.21 0.44 31.78
CA PRO A 389 18.99 1.81 32.23
C PRO A 389 17.63 2.01 32.91
N SER A 390 16.59 1.27 32.50
CA SER A 390 15.25 1.39 33.10
C SER A 390 15.23 0.87 34.55
N ALA A 391 15.94 -0.23 34.82
CA ALA A 391 16.11 -0.81 36.16
C ALA A 391 16.93 0.09 37.10
N ALA A 392 17.87 0.89 36.56
CA ALA A 392 18.63 1.87 37.36
C ALA A 392 17.70 2.96 37.94
N THR A 393 16.71 3.43 37.17
CA THR A 393 15.69 4.39 37.62
C THR A 393 14.80 3.85 38.73
N ASP A 394 14.46 2.55 38.73
CA ASP A 394 13.68 1.92 39.80
C ASP A 394 14.53 1.58 41.04
N SER A 395 15.82 1.28 40.86
CA SER A 395 16.74 1.04 41.99
C SER A 395 16.95 2.27 42.87
N HIS A 396 16.87 3.48 42.31
CA HIS A 396 16.90 4.73 43.07
C HIS A 396 15.59 5.05 43.82
N ARG A 397 14.47 4.41 43.47
CA ARG A 397 13.21 4.52 44.24
C ARG A 397 13.16 3.61 45.47
N PHE A 398 14.00 2.57 45.53
CA PHE A 398 14.00 1.61 46.64
C PHE A 398 14.97 1.96 47.78
N VAL A 399 15.92 2.88 47.58
CA VAL A 399 16.90 3.27 48.63
C VAL A 399 16.37 4.36 49.58
N GLU A 400 15.25 5.04 49.28
CA GLU A 400 14.67 6.08 50.17
C GLU A 400 13.64 5.56 51.18
N ARG A 401 13.36 4.26 51.25
CA ARG A 401 12.45 3.68 52.27
C ARG A 401 13.20 2.73 53.20
N GLY A 402 14.07 3.28 54.04
CA GLY A 402 14.87 2.44 54.94
C GLY A 402 15.71 3.13 56.01
N THR A 403 15.25 4.26 56.58
CA THR A 403 15.68 4.69 57.93
C THR A 403 14.53 5.45 58.59
N GLY A 404 13.81 4.75 59.47
CA GLY A 404 12.85 5.28 60.42
C GLY A 404 12.94 4.45 61.69
#